data_AF-A0A2C4QA77-F1
#
_entry.id   AF-A0A2C4QA77-F1
#
_cell.length_a   1.000
_cell.length_b   1.000
_cell.length_c   1.000
_cell.angle_alpha   90.00
_cell.angle_beta   90.00
_cell.angle_gamma   90.00
#
_symmetry.space_group_name_H-M   'P 1'
#
loop_
_entity.id
_entity.type
_entity.pdbx_description
1 polymer ?
#
loop_
_entity_poly.entity_id
_entity_poly.type
_entity_poly.pdbx_seq_one_letter_code
_entity_poly.pdbx_strand_id
1 'polypeptide(L)'
;MTKQLSFLPKIDRVATQKKLEGVLESVRLYRQFGMMRVEMKVTPSYEIRYHGPTNDVGKPLEDVAMANIQQSKRDEWIKQTSFRIDQFLSRLGNGRAGKDQRNIIIKRYLEDEDVCDYMVYNEIGMSERTYRRVKARVFYKLAFALRLEVYETEEIGGNE
;
A
#
# COMPACT_ATOMS: atom_id res chain seq x y z
N MET A 1 20.50 32.40 -16.01
CA MET A 1 19.27 31.60 -16.13
C MET A 1 18.34 31.99 -15.00
N THR A 2 17.15 32.51 -15.34
CA THR A 2 16.15 32.97 -14.37
C THR A 2 15.60 31.77 -13.60
N LYS A 3 15.81 31.75 -12.28
CA LYS A 3 15.23 30.74 -11.38
C LYS A 3 13.72 31.00 -11.33
N GLN A 4 12.93 30.21 -12.05
CA GLN A 4 11.48 30.28 -11.98
C GLN A 4 11.05 29.82 -10.58
N LEU A 5 10.49 30.74 -9.79
CA LEU A 5 9.92 30.44 -8.48
C LEU A 5 8.73 29.50 -8.69
N SER A 6 8.90 28.22 -8.35
CA SER A 6 7.81 27.25 -8.35
C SER A 6 6.96 27.43 -7.09
N PHE A 7 5.67 27.73 -7.25
CA PHE A 7 4.71 27.89 -6.15
C PHE A 7 4.37 26.56 -5.42
N LEU A 8 4.58 25.42 -6.08
CA LEU A 8 4.21 24.11 -5.53
C LEU A 8 5.31 23.56 -4.61
N PRO A 9 4.95 22.98 -3.45
CA PRO A 9 5.90 22.33 -2.56
C PRO A 9 6.56 21.14 -3.25
N LYS A 10 7.85 20.92 -2.92
CA LYS A 10 8.63 19.83 -3.50
C LYS A 10 8.24 18.49 -2.87
N ILE A 11 8.02 17.49 -3.71
CA ILE A 11 7.57 16.16 -3.30
C ILE A 11 8.78 15.23 -3.19
N ASP A 12 8.88 14.53 -2.05
CA ASP A 12 9.81 13.41 -1.90
C ASP A 12 9.28 12.23 -2.71
N ARG A 13 9.95 11.99 -3.84
CA ARG A 13 9.59 10.97 -4.81
C ARG A 13 9.75 9.57 -4.24
N VAL A 14 10.82 9.34 -3.47
CA VAL A 14 11.17 8.01 -2.95
C VAL A 14 10.24 7.67 -1.79
N ALA A 15 10.00 8.61 -0.88
CA ALA A 15 9.08 8.40 0.22
C ALA A 15 7.65 8.21 -0.26
N THR A 16 7.19 9.01 -1.22
CA THR A 16 5.85 8.86 -1.82
C THR A 16 5.71 7.51 -2.53
N GLN A 17 6.75 7.08 -3.25
CA GLN A 17 6.76 5.77 -3.90
C GLN A 17 6.62 4.64 -2.89
N LYS A 18 7.50 4.60 -1.89
CA LYS A 18 7.50 3.56 -0.86
C LYS A 18 6.16 3.49 -0.11
N LYS A 19 5.59 4.66 0.21
CA LYS A 19 4.30 4.75 0.90
C LYS A 19 3.17 4.21 0.06
N LEU A 20 3.08 4.59 -1.22
CA LEU A 20 2.02 4.09 -2.09
C LEU A 20 2.20 2.59 -2.41
N GLU A 21 3.42 2.12 -2.63
CA GLU A 21 3.70 0.69 -2.85
C GLU A 21 3.27 -0.16 -1.65
N GLY A 22 3.58 0.25 -0.42
CA GLY A 22 3.14 -0.48 0.78
C GLY A 22 1.61 -0.52 0.96
N VAL A 23 0.91 0.54 0.54
CA VAL A 23 -0.57 0.56 0.54
C VAL A 23 -1.13 -0.39 -0.51
N LEU A 24 -0.57 -0.38 -1.72
CA LEU A 24 -0.99 -1.26 -2.82
C LEU A 24 -0.74 -2.73 -2.47
N GLU A 25 0.40 -3.05 -1.87
CA GLU A 25 0.73 -4.38 -1.36
C GLU A 25 -0.27 -4.84 -0.29
N SER A 26 -0.58 -3.98 0.69
CA SER A 26 -1.58 -4.28 1.71
C SER A 26 -2.96 -4.58 1.11
N VAL A 27 -3.36 -3.83 0.08
CA VAL A 27 -4.61 -4.04 -0.64
C VAL A 27 -4.58 -5.33 -1.47
N ARG A 28 -3.46 -5.65 -2.12
CA ARG A 28 -3.27 -6.91 -2.85
C ARG A 28 -3.42 -8.10 -1.92
N LEU A 29 -2.71 -8.11 -0.80
CA LEU A 29 -2.80 -9.15 0.22
C LEU A 29 -4.23 -9.32 0.72
N TYR A 30 -4.93 -8.22 0.99
CA TYR A 30 -6.33 -8.26 1.41
C TYR A 30 -7.25 -8.84 0.33
N ARG A 31 -7.02 -8.56 -0.96
CA ARG A 31 -7.80 -9.15 -2.06
C ARG A 31 -7.56 -10.66 -2.21
N GLN A 32 -6.33 -11.10 -1.97
CA GLN A 32 -5.94 -12.51 -2.12
C GLN A 32 -6.38 -13.37 -0.93
N PHE A 33 -6.12 -12.91 0.30
CA PHE A 33 -6.34 -13.70 1.52
C PHE A 33 -7.65 -13.36 2.24
N GLY A 34 -8.25 -12.19 1.97
CA GLY A 34 -9.41 -11.72 2.71
C GLY A 34 -9.09 -11.38 4.16
N MET A 35 -10.10 -11.49 5.03
CA MET A 35 -9.96 -11.20 6.45
C MET A 35 -9.40 -12.42 7.18
N MET A 36 -8.24 -12.28 7.83
CA MET A 36 -7.65 -13.33 8.66
C MET A 36 -7.81 -12.94 10.14
N ARG A 37 -8.64 -13.69 10.87
CA ARG A 37 -8.87 -13.47 12.31
C ARG A 37 -7.78 -14.18 13.12
N VAL A 38 -7.40 -13.58 14.24
CA VAL A 38 -6.59 -14.27 15.24
C VAL A 38 -7.50 -15.24 15.98
N GLU A 39 -7.19 -16.53 15.86
CA GLU A 39 -7.92 -17.58 16.55
C GLU A 39 -7.26 -17.91 17.89
N MET A 40 -8.07 -18.45 18.82
CA MET A 40 -7.54 -18.92 20.09
C MET A 40 -6.66 -20.14 19.89
N LYS A 41 -5.52 -20.19 20.58
CA LYS A 41 -4.68 -21.39 20.61
C LYS A 41 -5.40 -22.49 21.40
N VAL A 42 -5.85 -23.53 20.71
CA VAL A 42 -6.50 -24.70 21.32
C VAL A 42 -5.47 -25.80 21.67
N THR A 43 -4.29 -25.77 21.03
CA THR A 43 -3.25 -26.78 21.23
C THR A 43 -2.42 -26.53 22.50
N PRO A 44 -2.34 -27.50 23.42
CA PRO A 44 -1.48 -27.38 24.59
C PRO A 44 0.00 -27.40 24.20
N SER A 45 0.84 -26.66 24.92
CA SER A 45 2.30 -26.76 24.80
C SER A 45 2.81 -27.92 25.64
N TYR A 46 3.41 -28.94 25.04
CA TYR A 46 3.97 -30.11 25.76
C TYR A 46 5.42 -29.92 26.21
N GLU A 47 5.92 -28.68 26.24
CA GLU A 47 7.29 -28.40 26.70
C GLU A 47 7.44 -28.65 28.20
N ILE A 48 8.55 -29.29 28.58
CA ILE A 48 8.88 -29.54 29.99
C ILE A 48 9.18 -28.19 30.66
N ARG A 49 8.25 -27.75 31.51
CA ARG A 49 8.33 -26.50 32.24
C ARG A 49 9.04 -26.72 33.58
N TYR A 50 10.29 -26.29 33.71
CA TYR A 50 11.10 -26.40 34.93
C TYR A 50 10.81 -25.31 36.01
N HIS A 51 9.62 -24.70 36.04
CA HIS A 51 9.29 -23.59 36.94
C HIS A 51 8.30 -23.96 38.05
N GLY A 52 8.44 -23.29 39.21
CA GLY A 52 7.50 -23.36 40.34
C GLY A 52 6.19 -22.58 40.09
N PRO A 53 5.24 -22.58 41.05
CA PRO A 53 3.91 -21.98 40.85
C PRO A 53 3.98 -20.49 40.55
N THR A 54 3.60 -20.12 39.32
CA THR A 54 3.64 -18.75 38.80
C THR A 54 2.57 -17.84 39.44
N ASN A 55 1.51 -18.40 40.04
CA ASN A 55 0.37 -17.70 40.67
C ASN A 55 -0.34 -16.65 39.79
N ASP A 56 0.02 -16.54 38.52
CA ASP A 56 -0.59 -15.64 37.55
C ASP A 56 -1.48 -16.44 36.59
N VAL A 57 -2.72 -15.97 36.41
CA VAL A 57 -3.69 -16.59 35.52
C VAL A 57 -3.74 -15.76 34.25
N GLY A 58 -3.11 -16.27 33.19
CA GLY A 58 -3.15 -15.63 31.88
C GLY A 58 -4.58 -15.51 31.35
N LYS A 59 -4.82 -14.47 30.53
CA LYS A 59 -6.14 -14.16 29.96
C LYS A 59 -6.17 -14.25 28.44
N PRO A 60 -5.91 -15.45 27.87
CA PRO A 60 -5.73 -15.61 26.43
C PRO A 60 -6.97 -15.22 25.60
N LEU A 61 -8.17 -15.32 26.18
CA LEU A 61 -9.40 -14.87 25.51
C LEU A 61 -9.43 -13.35 25.34
N GLU A 62 -9.09 -12.60 26.39
CA GLU A 62 -9.08 -11.13 26.35
C GLU A 62 -8.03 -10.64 25.34
N ASP A 63 -6.84 -11.24 25.35
CA ASP A 63 -5.74 -10.90 24.43
C ASP A 63 -6.14 -11.11 22.96
N VAL A 64 -6.74 -12.27 22.65
CA VAL A 64 -7.21 -12.59 21.29
C VAL A 64 -8.37 -11.67 20.87
N ALA A 65 -9.30 -11.37 21.78
CA ALA A 65 -10.39 -10.43 21.51
C ALA A 65 -9.87 -9.03 21.19
N MET A 66 -8.91 -8.53 21.98
CA MET A 66 -8.28 -7.24 21.76
C MET A 66 -7.50 -7.18 20.44
N ALA A 67 -6.75 -8.22 20.10
CA ALA A 67 -6.04 -8.32 18.83
C ALA A 67 -7.01 -8.26 17.63
N ASN A 68 -8.13 -8.98 17.69
CA ASN A 68 -9.15 -8.97 16.64
C ASN A 68 -9.85 -7.61 16.49
N ILE A 69 -10.10 -6.88 17.58
CA ILE A 69 -10.67 -5.53 17.54
C ILE A 69 -9.69 -4.53 16.90
N GLN A 70 -8.39 -4.66 17.19
CA GLN A 70 -7.39 -3.81 16.54
C GLN A 70 -7.28 -4.13 15.05
N GLN A 71 -7.32 -5.42 14.69
CA GLN A 71 -7.30 -5.87 13.31
C GLN A 71 -8.52 -5.37 12.53
N SER A 72 -9.72 -5.36 13.14
CA SER A 72 -10.94 -4.92 12.46
C SER A 72 -10.85 -3.47 11.95
N LYS A 73 -10.23 -2.57 12.73
CA LYS A 73 -10.00 -1.17 12.30
C LYS A 73 -9.08 -1.09 11.09
N ARG A 74 -8.02 -1.91 11.07
CA ARG A 74 -7.10 -2.01 9.95
C ARG A 74 -7.82 -2.56 8.72
N ASP A 75 -8.63 -3.60 8.88
CA ASP A 75 -9.38 -4.22 7.80
C ASP A 75 -10.38 -3.25 7.18
N GLU A 76 -11.11 -2.49 7.99
CA GLU A 76 -12.01 -1.44 7.52
C GLU A 76 -11.26 -0.39 6.70
N TRP A 77 -10.10 0.05 7.17
CA TRP A 77 -9.25 0.99 6.45
C TRP A 77 -8.76 0.43 5.11
N ILE A 78 -8.30 -0.83 5.07
CA ILE A 78 -7.86 -1.48 3.83
C ILE A 78 -9.03 -1.62 2.85
N LYS A 79 -10.21 -2.03 3.33
CA LYS A 79 -11.43 -2.15 2.54
C LYS A 79 -11.84 -0.82 1.91
N GLN A 80 -11.84 0.26 2.71
CA GLN A 80 -12.11 1.61 2.22
C GLN A 80 -11.06 2.05 1.19
N THR A 81 -9.80 1.73 1.43
CA THR A 81 -8.69 2.10 0.53
C THR A 81 -8.79 1.34 -0.79
N SER A 82 -9.10 0.04 -0.76
CA SER A 82 -9.38 -0.76 -1.97
C SER A 82 -10.52 -0.14 -2.78
N PHE A 83 -11.62 0.23 -2.12
CA PHE A 83 -12.75 0.89 -2.80
C PHE A 83 -12.34 2.21 -3.45
N ARG A 84 -11.53 3.03 -2.80
CA ARG A 84 -11.00 4.28 -3.38
C ARG A 84 -10.10 4.03 -4.58
N ILE A 85 -9.29 2.97 -4.55
CA ILE A 85 -8.46 2.57 -5.69
C ILE A 85 -9.35 2.16 -6.87
N ASP A 86 -10.38 1.34 -6.64
CA ASP A 86 -11.32 0.93 -7.71
C ASP A 86 -12.07 2.14 -8.29
N GLN A 87 -12.49 3.07 -7.42
CA GLN A 87 -13.10 4.33 -7.85
C GLN A 87 -12.12 5.19 -8.66
N PHE A 88 -10.85 5.25 -8.27
CA PHE A 88 -9.83 5.95 -9.05
C PHE A 88 -9.64 5.30 -10.43
N LEU A 89 -9.50 3.97 -10.48
CA LEU A 89 -9.30 3.22 -11.72
C LEU A 89 -10.46 3.42 -12.69
N SER A 90 -11.72 3.38 -12.21
CA SER A 90 -12.90 3.61 -13.05
C SER A 90 -12.94 5.02 -13.65
N ARG A 91 -12.31 6.02 -13.01
CA ARG A 91 -12.24 7.41 -13.47
C ARG A 91 -11.15 7.68 -14.50
N LEU A 92 -10.21 6.76 -14.76
CA LEU A 92 -9.08 6.98 -15.67
C LEU A 92 -9.46 7.13 -17.16
N GLY A 93 -10.75 7.14 -17.50
CA GLY A 93 -11.26 7.33 -18.86
C GLY A 93 -11.19 6.06 -19.68
N ASN A 94 -12.12 5.90 -20.64
CA ASN A 94 -12.30 4.66 -21.40
C ASN A 94 -11.47 4.58 -22.70
N GLY A 95 -10.74 5.63 -23.05
CA GLY A 95 -9.82 5.63 -24.18
C GLY A 95 -8.57 4.76 -23.95
N ARG A 96 -7.77 4.56 -24.99
CA ARG A 96 -6.53 3.76 -24.94
C ARG A 96 -5.62 4.16 -23.78
N ALA A 97 -5.33 5.47 -23.66
CA ALA A 97 -4.49 5.98 -22.59
C ALA A 97 -5.03 5.64 -21.20
N GLY A 98 -6.34 5.70 -20.97
CA GLY A 98 -6.94 5.35 -19.67
C GLY A 98 -6.89 3.85 -19.38
N LYS A 99 -7.04 3.01 -20.41
CA LYS A 99 -6.86 1.56 -20.31
C LYS A 99 -5.42 1.19 -19.99
N ASP A 100 -4.45 1.78 -20.68
CA ASP A 100 -3.02 1.55 -20.43
C ASP A 100 -2.66 1.92 -18.99
N GLN A 101 -3.15 3.06 -18.50
CA GLN A 101 -2.94 3.52 -17.13
C GLN A 101 -3.53 2.55 -16.09
N ARG A 102 -4.75 2.06 -16.32
CA ARG A 102 -5.39 1.04 -15.47
C ARG A 102 -4.60 -0.27 -15.48
N ASN A 103 -4.27 -0.77 -16.67
CA ASN A 103 -3.56 -2.03 -16.84
C ASN A 103 -2.19 -2.01 -16.15
N ILE A 104 -1.47 -0.89 -16.20
CA ILE A 104 -0.21 -0.74 -15.47
C ILE A 104 -0.43 -0.92 -13.96
N ILE A 105 -1.42 -0.27 -13.35
CA ILE A 105 -1.66 -0.41 -11.90
C ILE A 105 -2.07 -1.85 -11.57
N ILE A 106 -3.05 -2.38 -12.30
CA ILE A 106 -3.65 -3.67 -12.00
C ILE A 106 -2.60 -4.78 -12.12
N LYS A 107 -1.95 -4.90 -13.27
CA LYS A 107 -1.01 -5.99 -13.55
C LYS A 107 0.27 -5.91 -12.74
N ARG A 108 0.78 -4.70 -12.49
CA ARG A 108 2.04 -4.53 -11.77
C ARG A 108 1.90 -4.61 -10.26
N TYR A 109 0.76 -4.19 -9.71
CA TYR A 109 0.64 -3.96 -8.26
C TYR A 109 -0.54 -4.67 -7.58
N LEU A 110 -1.59 -5.07 -8.30
CA LEU A 110 -2.82 -5.60 -7.69
C LEU A 110 -3.13 -7.07 -8.04
N GLU A 111 -2.63 -7.60 -9.15
CA GLU A 111 -2.83 -9.01 -9.55
C GLU A 111 -1.80 -9.91 -8.88
N ASP A 112 -0.67 -10.17 -9.54
CA ASP A 112 0.29 -11.17 -9.10
C ASP A 112 1.43 -10.58 -8.26
N GLU A 113 2.07 -11.45 -7.49
CA GLU A 113 3.35 -11.17 -6.86
C GLU A 113 4.52 -11.30 -7.86
N ASP A 114 5.60 -10.56 -7.63
CA ASP A 114 6.84 -10.60 -8.43
C ASP A 114 6.74 -10.25 -9.93
N VAL A 115 5.65 -9.59 -10.34
CA VAL A 115 5.52 -9.12 -11.73
C VAL A 115 6.57 -8.05 -12.04
N CYS A 116 7.42 -8.34 -13.03
CA CYS A 116 8.47 -7.43 -13.45
C CYS A 116 7.99 -6.44 -14.54
N ASP A 117 8.63 -5.27 -14.63
CA ASP A 117 8.18 -4.18 -15.51
C ASP A 117 8.23 -4.60 -16.99
N TYR A 118 9.20 -5.45 -17.33
CA TYR A 118 9.36 -6.02 -18.66
C TYR A 118 8.24 -6.96 -19.08
N MET A 119 7.66 -7.70 -18.14
CA MET A 119 6.51 -8.55 -18.42
C MET A 119 5.31 -7.67 -18.77
N VAL A 120 5.07 -6.64 -17.96
CA VAL A 120 3.91 -5.76 -18.10
C VAL A 120 3.94 -4.96 -19.40
N TYR A 121 5.07 -4.32 -19.76
CA TYR A 121 5.08 -3.53 -20.99
C TYR A 121 5.07 -4.40 -22.26
N ASN A 122 5.64 -5.61 -22.22
CA ASN A 122 5.54 -6.55 -23.34
C ASN A 122 4.10 -6.99 -23.56
N GLU A 123 3.39 -7.31 -22.47
CA GLU A 123 2.01 -7.77 -22.55
C GLU A 123 1.04 -6.66 -22.99
N ILE A 124 1.26 -5.41 -22.56
CA ILE A 124 0.46 -4.26 -23.01
C ILE A 124 0.85 -3.81 -24.43
N GLY A 125 2.01 -4.25 -24.96
CA GLY A 125 2.51 -3.83 -26.26
C GLY A 125 3.05 -2.39 -26.27
N MET A 126 3.75 -1.99 -25.20
CA MET A 126 4.37 -0.68 -25.06
C MET A 126 5.90 -0.77 -25.11
N SER A 127 6.55 0.29 -25.62
CA SER A 127 7.99 0.45 -25.45
C SER A 127 8.32 0.82 -24.01
N GLU A 128 9.48 0.37 -23.53
CA GLU A 128 9.94 0.61 -22.16
C GLU A 128 9.94 2.11 -21.79
N ARG A 129 10.44 2.97 -22.68
CA ARG A 129 10.46 4.43 -22.49
C ARG A 129 9.05 4.99 -22.27
N THR A 130 8.07 4.49 -23.01
CA THR A 130 6.67 4.94 -22.90
C THR A 130 6.06 4.45 -21.60
N TYR A 131 6.29 3.17 -21.26
CA TYR A 131 5.85 2.56 -20.02
C TYR A 131 6.34 3.35 -18.79
N ARG A 132 7.64 3.62 -18.67
CA ARG A 132 8.21 4.36 -17.54
C ARG A 132 7.55 5.73 -17.33
N ARG A 133 7.25 6.45 -18.43
CA ARG A 133 6.57 7.76 -18.39
C ARG A 133 5.12 7.66 -17.96
N VAL A 134 4.37 6.69 -18.50
CA VAL A 134 2.95 6.51 -18.17
C VAL A 134 2.80 6.00 -16.73
N LYS A 135 3.63 5.02 -16.33
CA LYS A 135 3.72 4.50 -14.96
C LYS A 135 3.92 5.62 -13.96
N ALA A 136 4.97 6.44 -14.13
CA ALA A 136 5.24 7.56 -13.23
C ALA A 136 4.04 8.54 -13.12
N ARG A 137 3.44 8.92 -14.26
CA ARG A 137 2.29 9.84 -14.28
C ARG A 137 1.09 9.30 -13.51
N VAL A 138 0.75 8.04 -13.73
CA VAL A 138 -0.37 7.37 -13.06
C VAL A 138 -0.11 7.20 -11.59
N PHE A 139 1.12 6.83 -11.24
CA PHE A 139 1.53 6.63 -9.87
C PHE A 139 1.34 7.91 -9.04
N TYR A 140 1.77 9.06 -9.57
CA TYR A 140 1.50 10.36 -8.92
C TYR A 140 0.00 10.68 -8.84
N LYS A 141 -0.76 10.47 -9.92
CA LYS A 141 -2.22 10.70 -9.90
C LYS A 141 -2.90 9.88 -8.81
N LEU A 142 -2.48 8.63 -8.64
CA LEU A 142 -3.01 7.74 -7.61
C LEU A 142 -2.59 8.20 -6.21
N ALA A 143 -1.31 8.55 -6.03
CA ALA A 143 -0.80 9.08 -4.76
C ALA A 143 -1.62 10.29 -4.30
N PHE A 144 -1.86 11.25 -5.18
CA PHE A 144 -2.69 12.43 -4.88
C PHE A 144 -4.15 12.10 -4.64
N ALA A 145 -4.72 11.15 -5.40
CA ALA A 145 -6.10 10.73 -5.20
C ALA A 145 -6.31 10.11 -3.81
N LEU A 146 -5.29 9.41 -3.28
CA LEU A 146 -5.30 8.80 -1.96
C LEU A 146 -4.75 9.71 -0.84
N ARG A 147 -4.24 10.90 -1.18
CA ARG A 147 -3.55 11.82 -0.27
C ARG A 147 -2.34 11.19 0.43
N LEU A 148 -1.55 10.42 -0.33
CA LEU A 148 -0.37 9.71 0.15
C LEU A 148 0.95 10.40 -0.21
N GLU A 149 0.89 11.58 -0.81
CA GLU A 149 2.08 12.38 -1.11
C GLU A 149 2.85 12.76 0.15
N VAL A 150 4.18 12.72 0.04
CA VAL A 150 5.12 13.14 1.09
C VAL A 150 5.88 14.34 0.55
N TYR A 151 5.84 15.45 1.27
CA TYR A 151 6.56 16.66 0.91
C TYR A 151 7.93 16.67 1.55
N GLU A 152 8.92 17.18 0.82
CA GLU A 152 10.22 17.47 1.41
C GLU A 152 10.03 18.56 2.46
N THR A 153 10.54 18.34 3.66
CA THR A 153 10.60 19.38 4.68
C THR A 153 11.71 20.33 4.26
N GLU A 154 11.35 21.53 3.83
CA GLU A 154 12.34 22.60 3.75
C GLU A 154 12.76 22.89 5.20
N GLU A 155 13.94 22.41 5.60
CA GLU A 155 14.60 22.96 6.77
C GLU A 155 14.76 24.45 6.48
N ILE A 156 13.90 25.25 7.10
CA ILE A 156 14.09 26.70 7.20
C ILE A 156 15.39 26.83 7.99
N GLY A 157 16.50 26.94 7.27
CA GLY A 157 17.80 27.27 7.83
C GLY A 157 17.64 28.59 8.58
N GLY A 158 17.45 28.50 9.89
CA GLY A 158 17.65 29.61 10.80
C GLY A 158 19.12 29.98 10.73
N ASN A 159 19.44 30.90 9.84
CA ASN A 159 20.63 31.71 9.99
C ASN A 159 20.32 32.69 11.12
N GLU A 160 20.71 32.32 12.34
CA GLU A 160 21.04 33.30 13.39
C GLU A 160 22.31 34.07 13.01
#